data_AF-A0ABD0R8Z1-F1
#
_entry.id   AF-A0ABD0R8Z1-F1
#
_cell.length_a   1.000
_cell.length_b   1.000
_cell.length_c   1.000
_cell.angle_alpha   90.00
_cell.angle_beta   90.00
_cell.angle_gamma   90.00
#
_symmetry.space_group_name_H-M   'P 1'
#
loop_
_entity.id
_entity.type
_entity.pdbx_description
1 polymer ?
#
loop_
_entity_poly.entity_id
_entity_poly.type
_entity_poly.pdbx_seq_one_letter_code
_entity_poly.pdbx_strand_id
1 'polypeptide(L)' 'IPSQCHVLTDEGIRGYYKAGYRNLVSEYSRMGILDQKQCERLDEWVTLDQHEDTNTAEYDQVLKGLQ' A
#
# COMPACT_ATOMS: atom_id res chain seq x y z
N ILE A 1 35.45 -7.12 5.07
CA ILE A 1 34.06 -7.61 5.20
C ILE A 1 33.35 -7.20 3.93
N PRO A 2 32.95 -8.12 3.03
CA PRO A 2 32.17 -7.72 1.87
C PRO A 2 30.80 -7.28 2.38
N SER A 3 30.41 -6.05 2.05
CA SER A 3 29.04 -5.57 2.26
C SER A 3 28.12 -6.47 1.44
N GLN A 4 27.37 -7.35 2.11
CA GLN A 4 26.25 -8.03 1.49
C GLN A 4 25.17 -6.98 1.28
N CYS A 5 25.28 -6.24 0.18
CA CYS A 5 24.19 -5.43 -0.30
C CYS A 5 23.10 -6.41 -0.75
N HIS A 6 22.23 -6.82 0.17
CA HIS A 6 21.01 -7.52 -0.19
C HIS A 6 20.20 -6.57 -1.05
N VAL A 7 20.29 -6.75 -2.37
CA VAL A 7 19.38 -6.11 -3.31
C VAL A 7 17.99 -6.60 -2.90
N LEU A 8 17.20 -5.70 -2.32
CA LEU A 8 15.81 -5.99 -2.00
C LEU A 8 15.11 -6.29 -3.33
N THR A 9 14.55 -7.48 -3.46
CA THR A 9 13.72 -7.82 -4.61
C THR A 9 12.49 -6.92 -4.62
N ASP A 10 11.91 -6.67 -5.80
CA ASP A 10 10.67 -5.88 -5.90
C ASP A 10 9.57 -6.45 -5.02
N GLU A 11 9.50 -7.78 -4.87
CA GLU A 11 8.60 -8.46 -3.94
C GLU A 11 8.90 -8.13 -2.48
N GLY A 12 10.18 -8.13 -2.09
CA GLY A 12 10.61 -7.75 -0.74
C GLY A 12 10.29 -6.28 -0.41
N ILE A 13 10.49 -5.38 -1.38
CA ILE A 13 10.14 -3.96 -1.27
C ILE A 13 8.63 -3.81 -1.08
N ARG A 14 7.83 -4.48 -1.92
CA ARG A 14 6.36 -4.43 -1.84
C ARG A 14 5.85 -4.98 -0.52
N GLY A 15 6.42 -6.10 -0.06
CA GLY A 15 6.10 -6.68 1.25
C GLY A 15 6.38 -5.72 2.41
N TYR A 16 7.51 -5.01 2.36
CA TYR A 16 7.86 -3.99 3.37
C TYR A 16 6.82 -2.86 3.41
N TYR A 17 6.44 -2.31 2.26
CA TYR A 17 5.43 -1.25 2.21
C TYR A 17 4.04 -1.71 2.64
N LYS A 18 3.61 -2.92 2.25
CA LYS A 18 2.35 -3.52 2.73
C LYS A 18 2.33 -3.65 4.25
N ALA A 19 3.43 -4.09 4.86
CA ALA A 19 3.55 -4.20 6.31
C ALA A 19 3.46 -2.84 7.00
N GLY A 20 4.19 -1.84 6.48
CA GLY A 20 4.14 -0.47 7.00
C GLY A 20 2.74 0.14 6.94
N TYR A 21 2.03 -0.06 5.82
CA TYR A 21 0.66 0.40 5.66
C TYR A 21 -0.30 -0.24 6.67
N ARG A 22 -0.25 -1.56 6.85
CA ARG A 22 -1.10 -2.27 7.83
C ARG A 22 -0.84 -1.81 9.26
N ASN A 23 0.41 -1.49 9.60
CA ASN A 23 0.74 -0.90 10.90
C ASN A 23 0.08 0.48 11.07
N LEU A 24 0.10 1.32 10.03
CA LEU A 24 -0.55 2.64 10.05
C LEU A 24 -2.07 2.54 10.27
N VAL A 25 -2.73 1.64 9.53
CA VAL A 25 -4.18 1.38 9.68
C VAL A 25 -4.51 0.95 11.11
N SER A 26 -3.71 0.05 11.68
CA SER A 26 -3.86 -0.42 13.05
C SER A 26 -3.73 0.70 14.07
N GLU A 27 -2.74 1.59 13.91
CA GLU A 27 -2.57 2.74 14.79
C GLU A 27 -3.72 3.73 14.69
N TYR A 28 -4.23 3.99 13.48
CA TYR A 28 -5.36 4.90 13.30
C TYR A 28 -6.67 4.33 13.83
N SER A 29 -6.86 3.01 13.76
CA SER A 29 -7.95 2.32 14.45
C SER A 29 -7.83 2.49 15.97
N ARG A 30 -6.63 2.28 16.54
CA ARG A 30 -6.34 2.46 17.97
C ARG A 30 -6.61 3.89 18.46
N MET A 31 -6.35 4.89 17.62
CA MET A 31 -6.64 6.30 17.90
C MET A 31 -8.13 6.66 17.76
N GLY A 32 -8.99 5.74 17.31
CA GLY A 32 -10.40 5.97 17.05
C GLY A 32 -10.67 6.83 15.81
N ILE A 33 -9.68 6.98 14.93
CA ILE A 33 -9.79 7.73 13.67
C ILE A 33 -10.52 6.89 12.62
N LEU A 34 -10.21 5.59 12.58
CA LEU A 34 -10.82 4.63 11.67
C LEU A 34 -11.78 3.70 12.42
N ASP A 35 -12.95 3.50 11.85
CA ASP A 35 -13.86 2.44 12.29
C ASP A 35 -13.47 1.07 11.70
N GLN A 36 -14.10 0.02 12.22
CA GLN A 36 -13.82 -1.36 11.82
C GLN A 36 -14.05 -1.60 10.31
N LYS A 37 -15.10 -1.02 9.73
CA LYS A 37 -15.40 -1.20 8.29
C LYS A 37 -14.38 -0.47 7.42
N GLN A 38 -13.89 0.68 7.86
CA GLN A 38 -12.81 1.38 7.18
C GLN A 38 -11.52 0.56 7.22
N CYS A 39 -11.18 -0.04 8.37
CA CYS A 39 -10.01 -0.89 8.50
C CYS A 39 -10.08 -2.12 7.56
N GLU A 40 -11.23 -2.80 7.52
CA GLU A 40 -11.45 -3.96 6.64
C GLU A 40 -11.27 -3.60 5.17
N ARG A 41 -11.87 -2.49 4.72
CA ARG A 41 -11.72 -2.01 3.33
C ARG A 41 -10.28 -1.66 2.99
N LEU A 42 -9.55 -1.04 3.91
CA LEU A 42 -8.16 -0.64 3.70
C LEU A 42 -7.22 -1.86 3.67
N ASP A 43 -7.48 -2.88 4.49
CA ASP A 43 -6.70 -4.13 4.45
C ASP A 43 -6.98 -4.93 3.17
N GLU A 44 -8.24 -4.99 2.72
CA GLU A 44 -8.60 -5.58 1.43
C GLU A 44 -7.91 -4.86 0.27
N TRP A 45 -7.93 -3.53 0.27
CA TRP A 45 -7.30 -2.69 -0.75
C TRP A 45 -5.80 -2.96 -0.92
N VAL A 46 -5.07 -3.18 0.19
CA VAL A 46 -3.65 -3.54 0.16
C VAL A 46 -3.42 -5.02 -0.14
N THR A 47 -4.30 -5.90 0.30
CA THR A 47 -4.16 -7.35 0.11
C THR A 47 -4.38 -7.74 -1.35
N LEU A 48 -5.33 -7.09 -2.02
CA LEU A 48 -5.68 -7.33 -3.42
C LEU A 48 -4.88 -6.47 -4.41
N ASP A 49 -3.85 -5.74 -3.95
CA ASP A 49 -3.03 -4.87 -4.80
C ASP A 49 -3.83 -3.83 -5.60
N GLN A 50 -5.00 -3.40 -5.09
CA GLN A 50 -5.88 -2.42 -5.75
C GLN A 50 -5.23 -1.04 -5.90
N HIS A 51 -4.18 -0.76 -5.12
CA HIS A 51 -3.36 0.44 -5.27
C HIS A 51 -2.47 0.42 -6.51
N GLU A 52 -2.27 -0.74 -7.13
CA GLU A 52 -1.54 -0.91 -8.39
C GLU A 52 -2.49 -1.04 -9.59
N ASP A 53 -3.80 -0.98 -9.37
CA ASP A 53 -4.80 -1.12 -10.43
C ASP A 53 -4.79 0.12 -11.35
N THR A 54 -4.18 -0.05 -12.52
CA THR A 54 -4.12 0.97 -13.57
C THR A 54 -5.41 1.03 -14.39
N ASN A 55 -6.36 0.12 -14.19
CA ASN A 55 -7.65 0.08 -14.88
C ASN A 55 -8.73 0.82 -14.07
N THR A 56 -8.35 1.95 -13.48
CA THR A 56 -9.25 2.84 -12.71
C THR A 56 -9.42 4.17 -13.46
N ALA A 57 -10.61 4.76 -13.36
CA ALA A 57 -10.89 6.04 -14.01
C ALA A 57 -10.00 7.17 -13.43
N GLU A 58 -9.63 7.04 -12.16
CA GLU A 58 -8.71 7.90 -11.44
C GLU A 58 -7.30 7.82 -12.03
N TYR A 59 -6.80 6.61 -12.33
CA TYR A 59 -5.49 6.43 -12.97
C TYR A 59 -5.46 7.06 -14.37
N ASP A 60 -6.51 6.85 -15.17
CA ASP A 60 -6.66 7.47 -16.49
C ASP A 60 -6.65 9.02 -16.43
N GLN A 61 -7.27 9.61 -15.40
CA GLN A 61 -7.27 11.06 -15.19
C GLN A 61 -5.89 11.60 -14.87
N VAL A 62 -5.13 10.93 -14.00
CA VAL A 62 -3.74 11.29 -13.70
C VAL A 62 -2.88 11.18 -14.96
N LEU A 63 -3.06 10.12 -15.74
CA LEU A 63 -2.28 9.87 -16.96
C LEU A 63 -2.52 10.96 -18.03
N LYS A 64 -3.77 11.41 -18.19
CA LYS A 64 -4.11 12.55 -19.07
C LYS A 64 -3.50 13.88 -18.62
N GLY A 65 -3.30 14.07 -17.32
CA GLY A 65 -2.67 15.29 -16.78
C GLY A 65 -1.15 15.34 -16.94
N LEU A 66 -0.52 14.21 -17.28
CA LEU A 66 0.93 14.08 -17.49
C LEU A 66 1.34 14.17 -18.97
N GLN A 67 0.37 14.19 -19.89
CA GLN A 67 0.56 14.33 -21.35
C GLN A 67 0.44 15.80 -21.78
#